data_AF-A0A0E2E2J4-F1
#
_entry.id   AF-A0A0E2E2J4-F1
#
_cell.length_a   1.000
_cell.length_b   1.000
_cell.length_c   1.000
_cell.angle_alpha   90.00
_cell.angle_beta   90.00
_cell.angle_gamma   90.00
#
_symmetry.space_group_name_H-M   'P 1'
#
loop_
_entity.id
_entity.type
_entity.pdbx_description
1 polymer ?
#
loop_
_entity_poly.entity_id
_entity_poly.type
_entity_poly.pdbx_seq_one_letter_code
_entity_poly.pdbx_strand_id
1 'polypeptide(L)'
;MKTINENLTVEVIKEMGEEIDLWRIIEPMWWTVNIYGTYEEYLKSAKDFTAEQRYLLALQWYAAETDNGGHHQLFFNSTGIVWKDALEAFKLFGIDNLYNNLLEVIEFFGGDVSFDRKQRWDMLSKAEEKDEEALYDFLDKHDRFFYENEDFGDKLIDYIKNNPEKFVFVGSYKTD
;
A
#
# COMPACT_ATOMS: atom_id res chain seq x y z
N MET A 1 23.03 -6.05 5.95
CA MET A 1 22.68 -6.50 4.59
C MET A 1 22.78 -8.00 4.45
N LYS A 2 21.64 -8.69 4.38
CA LYS A 2 21.53 -10.14 4.17
C LYS A 2 20.88 -10.41 2.81
N THR A 3 21.47 -11.31 2.03
CA THR A 3 20.84 -11.83 0.80
C THR A 3 19.89 -12.96 1.16
N ILE A 4 18.65 -12.87 0.71
CA ILE A 4 17.64 -13.92 0.82
C ILE A 4 17.39 -14.50 -0.57
N ASN A 5 17.37 -15.82 -0.67
CA ASN A 5 16.95 -16.53 -1.87
C ASN A 5 15.51 -16.98 -1.64
N GLU A 6 14.61 -16.60 -2.54
CA GLU A 6 13.20 -16.99 -2.49
C GLU A 6 12.87 -17.82 -3.73
N ASN A 7 12.03 -18.83 -3.50
CA ASN A 7 11.51 -19.75 -4.50
C ASN A 7 10.00 -19.89 -4.29
N LEU A 8 9.29 -18.77 -4.42
CA LEU A 8 7.86 -18.69 -4.30
C LEU A 8 7.22 -19.06 -5.65
N THR A 9 6.96 -20.35 -5.86
CA THR A 9 6.30 -20.87 -7.06
C THR A 9 4.78 -21.02 -6.84
N VAL A 10 4.05 -21.32 -7.91
CA VAL A 10 2.61 -21.61 -7.83
C VAL A 10 2.34 -22.78 -6.88
N GLU A 11 3.14 -23.84 -6.94
CA GLU A 11 3.02 -25.01 -6.08
C GLU A 11 3.23 -24.63 -4.62
N VAL A 12 4.28 -23.85 -4.33
CA VAL A 12 4.57 -23.38 -2.97
C VAL A 12 3.42 -22.52 -2.41
N ILE A 13 2.85 -21.62 -3.21
CA ILE A 13 1.71 -20.79 -2.77
C ILE A 13 0.49 -21.67 -2.50
N LYS A 14 0.20 -22.65 -3.36
CA LYS A 14 -0.93 -23.58 -3.17
C LYS A 14 -0.74 -24.48 -1.93
N GLU A 15 0.50 -24.86 -1.62
CA GLU A 15 0.85 -25.67 -0.45
C GLU A 15 0.70 -24.91 0.87
N MET A 16 0.70 -23.57 0.88
CA MET A 16 0.43 -22.77 2.08
C MET A 16 -0.98 -23.00 2.67
N GLY A 17 -1.94 -23.43 1.84
CA GLY A 17 -3.28 -23.77 2.29
C GLY A 17 -4.03 -22.57 2.88
N GLU A 18 -4.63 -22.74 4.06
CA GLU A 18 -5.42 -21.71 4.75
C GLU A 18 -4.58 -20.58 5.35
N GLU A 19 -3.29 -20.80 5.58
CA GLU A 19 -2.39 -19.85 6.23
C GLU A 19 -1.39 -19.29 5.20
N ILE A 20 -1.89 -18.52 4.21
CA ILE A 20 -0.99 -17.81 3.31
C ILE A 20 -0.16 -16.81 4.13
N ASP A 21 1.16 -17.03 4.13
CA ASP A 21 2.13 -16.09 4.69
C ASP A 21 2.24 -14.87 3.77
N LEU A 22 1.38 -13.87 4.03
CA LEU A 22 1.38 -12.60 3.29
C LEU A 22 2.73 -11.89 3.39
N TRP A 23 3.43 -12.00 4.52
CA TRP A 23 4.75 -11.39 4.69
C TRP A 23 5.74 -11.99 3.69
N ARG A 24 5.81 -13.32 3.58
CA ARG A 24 6.69 -13.98 2.62
C ARG A 24 6.42 -13.56 1.17
N ILE A 25 5.16 -13.31 0.80
CA ILE A 25 4.79 -12.84 -0.53
C ILE A 25 5.28 -11.41 -0.78
N ILE A 26 5.13 -10.51 0.20
CA ILE A 26 5.47 -9.10 0.02
C ILE A 26 6.93 -8.77 0.29
N GLU A 27 7.63 -9.58 1.08
CA GLU A 27 8.98 -9.29 1.57
C GLU A 27 9.96 -8.94 0.44
N PRO A 28 10.04 -9.67 -0.70
CA PRO A 28 10.94 -9.31 -1.78
C PRO A 28 10.70 -7.87 -2.28
N MET A 29 9.45 -7.44 -2.36
CA MET A 29 9.08 -6.10 -2.82
C MET A 29 9.31 -5.04 -1.74
N TRP A 30 8.98 -5.37 -0.48
CA TRP A 30 9.17 -4.48 0.67
C TRP A 30 10.61 -3.94 0.72
N TRP A 31 11.59 -4.78 0.41
CA TRP A 31 13.00 -4.43 0.45
C TRP A 31 13.55 -3.83 -0.86
N THR A 32 12.88 -4.01 -1.99
CA THR A 32 13.45 -3.66 -3.31
C THR A 32 12.73 -2.54 -4.03
N VAL A 33 11.45 -2.30 -3.73
CA VAL A 33 10.68 -1.21 -4.34
C VAL A 33 11.04 0.12 -3.68
N ASN A 34 11.39 1.10 -4.51
CA ASN A 34 11.88 2.40 -4.09
C ASN A 34 10.74 3.41 -3.94
N ILE A 35 10.36 3.70 -2.70
CA ILE A 35 9.38 4.75 -2.36
C ILE A 35 10.02 6.13 -2.08
N TYR A 36 11.35 6.22 -2.08
CA TYR A 36 12.09 7.44 -1.70
C TYR A 36 12.41 8.35 -2.88
N GLY A 37 12.31 7.82 -4.10
CA GLY A 37 12.58 8.54 -5.34
C GLY A 37 11.35 9.21 -5.95
N THR A 38 11.46 9.50 -7.24
CA THR A 38 10.36 9.95 -8.10
C THR A 38 9.37 8.81 -8.38
N TYR A 39 8.17 9.16 -8.87
CA TYR A 39 7.19 8.16 -9.28
C TYR A 39 7.71 7.26 -10.42
N GLU A 40 8.53 7.78 -11.32
CA GLU A 40 9.18 6.96 -12.35
C GLU A 40 10.15 5.95 -11.73
N GLU A 41 10.92 6.34 -10.71
CA GLU A 41 11.83 5.43 -10.01
C GLU A 41 11.08 4.37 -9.21
N TYR A 42 9.95 4.73 -8.58
CA TYR A 42 9.04 3.77 -7.97
C TYR A 42 8.57 2.72 -8.97
N LEU A 43 7.99 3.14 -10.09
CA LEU A 43 7.53 2.22 -11.14
C LEU A 43 8.67 1.39 -11.73
N LYS A 44 9.84 2.00 -11.94
CA LYS A 44 11.02 1.32 -12.46
C LYS A 44 11.56 0.26 -11.50
N SER A 45 11.52 0.51 -10.19
CA SER A 45 11.93 -0.46 -9.18
C SER A 45 10.95 -1.61 -9.03
N ALA A 46 9.66 -1.37 -9.31
CA ALA A 46 8.61 -2.38 -9.27
C ALA A 46 8.41 -3.15 -10.59
N LYS A 47 9.15 -2.81 -11.65
CA LYS A 47 8.88 -3.27 -13.04
C LYS A 47 8.94 -4.79 -13.24
N ASP A 48 9.71 -5.49 -12.41
CA ASP A 48 9.93 -6.93 -12.51
C ASP A 48 8.88 -7.73 -11.71
N PHE A 49 8.00 -7.04 -10.98
CA PHE A 49 6.85 -7.61 -10.28
C PHE A 49 5.57 -7.44 -11.09
N THR A 50 4.58 -8.29 -10.80
CA THR A 50 3.23 -8.14 -11.37
C THR A 50 2.53 -6.90 -10.78
N ALA A 51 1.46 -6.44 -11.44
CA ALA A 51 0.64 -5.37 -10.89
C ALA A 51 -0.01 -5.81 -9.56
N GLU A 52 -0.47 -7.05 -9.48
CA GLU A 52 -1.09 -7.64 -8.29
C GLU A 52 -0.12 -7.68 -7.10
N GLN A 53 1.14 -8.03 -7.36
CA GLN A 53 2.23 -7.95 -6.38
C GLN A 53 2.44 -6.51 -5.89
N ARG A 54 2.55 -5.55 -6.81
CA ARG A 54 2.73 -4.13 -6.47
C ARG A 54 1.54 -3.56 -5.70
N TYR A 55 0.31 -3.95 -6.03
CA TYR A 55 -0.90 -3.53 -5.33
C TYR A 55 -0.99 -4.14 -3.94
N LEU A 56 -0.64 -5.42 -3.77
CA LEU A 56 -0.54 -6.04 -2.46
C LEU A 56 0.46 -5.30 -1.57
N LEU A 57 1.64 -4.97 -2.11
CA LEU A 57 2.64 -4.17 -1.41
C LEU A 57 2.11 -2.76 -1.04
N ALA A 58 1.49 -2.07 -2.00
CA ALA A 58 0.94 -0.72 -1.79
C ALA A 58 -0.12 -0.72 -0.68
N LEU A 59 -0.98 -1.73 -0.63
CA LEU A 59 -1.98 -1.90 0.42
C LEU A 59 -1.34 -2.13 1.80
N GLN A 60 -0.30 -2.95 1.87
CA GLN A 60 0.42 -3.23 3.12
C GLN A 60 1.14 -1.98 3.65
N TRP A 61 1.75 -1.20 2.76
CA TRP A 61 2.35 0.09 3.11
C TRP A 61 1.32 1.15 3.51
N TYR A 62 0.19 1.21 2.82
CA TYR A 62 -0.94 2.07 3.19
C TYR A 62 -1.42 1.75 4.62
N ALA A 63 -1.67 0.46 4.91
CA ALA A 63 -2.11 0.01 6.22
C ALA A 63 -1.06 0.36 7.28
N ALA A 64 0.21 0.02 7.06
CA ALA A 64 1.29 0.30 8.01
C ALA A 64 1.46 1.80 8.35
N GLU A 65 1.26 2.71 7.40
CA GLU A 65 1.30 4.15 7.70
C GLU A 65 0.05 4.62 8.44
N THR A 66 -1.11 4.15 8.01
CA THR A 66 -2.40 4.53 8.61
C THR A 66 -2.49 4.03 10.05
N ASP A 67 -2.07 2.80 10.34
CA ASP A 67 -1.97 2.25 11.70
C ASP A 67 -1.06 3.04 12.62
N ASN A 68 0.04 3.55 12.09
CA ASN A 68 1.08 4.19 12.89
C ASN A 68 0.80 5.68 13.14
N GLY A 69 0.19 6.39 12.20
CA GLY A 69 -0.02 7.83 12.30
C GLY A 69 -1.14 8.37 11.40
N GLY A 70 -2.06 7.51 10.97
CA GLY A 70 -3.22 7.90 10.17
C GLY A 70 -2.88 8.31 8.73
N HIS A 71 -3.92 8.77 8.03
CA HIS A 71 -3.80 9.28 6.67
C HIS A 71 -2.87 10.50 6.59
N HIS A 72 -2.72 11.29 7.68
CA HIS A 72 -1.73 12.37 7.72
C HIS A 72 -0.33 11.83 7.51
N GLN A 73 0.06 10.81 8.28
CA GLN A 73 1.39 10.21 8.18
C GLN A 73 1.63 9.58 6.79
N LEU A 74 0.61 8.91 6.22
CA LEU A 74 0.68 8.39 4.85
C LEU A 74 1.12 9.48 3.85
N PHE A 75 0.45 10.63 3.83
CA PHE A 75 0.78 11.70 2.88
C PHE A 75 2.06 12.45 3.24
N PHE A 76 2.38 12.53 4.53
CA PHE A 76 3.61 13.14 5.01
C PHE A 76 4.86 12.32 4.69
N ASN A 77 4.76 10.99 4.68
CA ASN A 77 5.88 10.09 4.42
C ASN A 77 6.13 9.84 2.93
N SER A 78 7.29 9.26 2.62
CA SER A 78 7.63 8.79 1.27
C SER A 78 6.58 7.81 0.75
N THR A 79 6.05 6.99 1.65
CA THR A 79 5.05 5.95 1.40
C THR A 79 3.78 6.48 0.74
N GLY A 80 3.41 7.75 0.93
CA GLY A 80 2.29 8.39 0.23
C GLY A 80 2.37 8.31 -1.30
N ILE A 81 3.52 7.97 -1.88
CA ILE A 81 3.67 7.68 -3.32
C ILE A 81 2.77 6.51 -3.80
N VAL A 82 2.34 5.62 -2.92
CA VAL A 82 1.60 4.40 -3.25
C VAL A 82 0.08 4.58 -3.29
N TRP A 83 -0.44 5.77 -2.96
CA TRP A 83 -1.88 5.99 -2.73
C TRP A 83 -2.77 5.50 -3.89
N LYS A 84 -2.31 5.68 -5.13
CA LYS A 84 -3.06 5.28 -6.32
C LYS A 84 -3.06 3.77 -6.50
N ASP A 85 -1.94 3.12 -6.23
CA ASP A 85 -1.85 1.66 -6.24
C ASP A 85 -2.63 1.03 -5.08
N ALA A 86 -2.73 1.70 -3.92
CA ALA A 86 -3.59 1.26 -2.82
C ALA A 86 -5.08 1.31 -3.20
N LEU A 87 -5.53 2.34 -3.92
CA LEU A 87 -6.89 2.39 -4.47
C LEU A 87 -7.17 1.25 -5.46
N GLU A 88 -6.22 0.95 -6.35
CA GLU A 88 -6.36 -0.19 -7.27
C GLU A 88 -6.32 -1.53 -6.53
N ALA A 89 -5.56 -1.64 -5.44
CA ALA A 89 -5.54 -2.81 -4.58
C ALA A 89 -6.92 -3.06 -3.94
N PHE A 90 -7.53 -2.03 -3.34
CA PHE A 90 -8.85 -2.18 -2.75
C PHE A 90 -9.91 -2.66 -3.76
N LYS A 91 -9.89 -2.11 -4.99
CA LYS A 91 -10.76 -2.59 -6.07
C LYS A 91 -10.47 -4.05 -6.42
N LEU A 92 -9.20 -4.40 -6.60
CA LEU A 92 -8.79 -5.74 -7.01
C LEU A 92 -9.24 -6.81 -6.01
N PHE A 93 -9.09 -6.52 -4.71
CA PHE A 93 -9.39 -7.44 -3.62
C PHE A 93 -10.85 -7.32 -3.12
N GLY A 94 -11.68 -6.46 -3.73
CA GLY A 94 -13.09 -6.30 -3.35
C GLY A 94 -13.28 -5.75 -1.94
N ILE A 95 -12.52 -4.73 -1.58
CA ILE A 95 -12.53 -4.02 -0.29
C ILE A 95 -13.15 -2.63 -0.51
N ASP A 96 -14.41 -2.61 -0.94
CA ASP A 96 -15.09 -1.40 -1.42
C ASP A 96 -15.26 -0.31 -0.34
N ASN A 97 -15.41 -0.71 0.91
CA ASN A 97 -15.53 0.21 2.05
C ASN A 97 -14.26 1.08 2.20
N LEU A 98 -13.08 0.46 2.24
CA LEU A 98 -11.82 1.18 2.37
C LEU A 98 -11.41 1.88 1.07
N TYR A 99 -11.81 1.34 -0.09
CA TYR A 99 -11.69 2.07 -1.36
C TYR A 99 -12.37 3.44 -1.28
N ASN A 100 -13.64 3.46 -0.88
CA ASN A 100 -14.41 4.70 -0.77
C ASN A 100 -13.83 5.63 0.30
N ASN A 101 -13.39 5.08 1.44
CA ASN A 101 -12.76 5.85 2.50
C ASN A 101 -11.51 6.59 2.02
N LEU A 102 -10.56 5.87 1.40
CA LEU A 102 -9.35 6.49 0.85
C LEU A 102 -9.68 7.46 -0.29
N LEU A 103 -10.66 7.14 -1.14
CA LEU A 103 -11.09 8.03 -2.21
C LEU A 103 -11.62 9.36 -1.66
N GLU A 104 -12.46 9.35 -0.62
CA GLU A 104 -12.95 10.57 0.03
C GLU A 104 -11.79 11.42 0.58
N VAL A 105 -10.77 10.79 1.15
CA VAL A 105 -9.56 11.50 1.62
C VAL A 105 -8.78 12.13 0.46
N ILE A 106 -8.64 11.43 -0.68
CA ILE A 106 -7.99 11.98 -1.87
C ILE A 106 -8.79 13.14 -2.46
N GLU A 107 -10.12 13.03 -2.52
CA GLU A 107 -11.02 14.09 -3.00
C GLU A 107 -11.00 15.32 -2.09
N PHE A 108 -10.84 15.16 -0.77
CA PHE A 108 -10.65 16.27 0.16
C PHE A 108 -9.43 17.13 -0.21
N PHE A 109 -8.37 16.50 -0.71
CA PHE A 109 -7.17 17.17 -1.20
C PHE A 109 -7.22 17.56 -2.68
N GLY A 110 -8.39 17.44 -3.33
CA GLY A 110 -8.61 17.89 -4.72
C GLY A 110 -8.49 16.80 -5.79
N GLY A 111 -8.46 15.52 -5.42
CA GLY A 111 -8.61 14.39 -6.34
C GLY A 111 -7.32 13.94 -7.07
N ASP A 112 -6.26 14.77 -7.05
CA ASP A 112 -4.98 14.47 -7.69
C ASP A 112 -3.80 14.80 -6.76
N VAL A 113 -3.65 13.98 -5.71
CA VAL A 113 -2.55 14.13 -4.74
C VAL A 113 -1.21 13.83 -5.41
N SER A 114 -0.28 14.78 -5.33
CA SER A 114 1.03 14.65 -5.98
C SER A 114 1.84 13.46 -5.48
N PHE A 115 2.57 12.80 -6.39
CA PHE A 115 3.55 11.78 -6.03
C PHE A 115 4.84 12.37 -5.46
N ASP A 116 5.10 13.67 -5.66
CA ASP A 116 6.23 14.36 -5.05
C ASP A 116 5.94 14.67 -3.57
N ARG A 117 6.86 14.23 -2.68
CA ARG A 117 6.68 14.39 -1.23
C ARG A 117 6.64 15.84 -0.79
N LYS A 118 7.43 16.73 -1.39
CA LYS A 118 7.42 18.15 -1.01
C LYS A 118 6.11 18.83 -1.41
N GLN A 119 5.56 18.45 -2.55
CA GLN A 119 4.23 18.92 -2.96
C GLN A 119 3.13 18.42 -2.03
N ARG A 120 3.21 17.17 -1.53
CA ARG A 120 2.29 16.69 -0.49
C ARG A 120 2.44 17.43 0.83
N TRP A 121 3.66 17.78 1.24
CA TRP A 121 3.86 18.63 2.42
C TRP A 121 3.22 20.00 2.26
N ASP A 122 3.42 20.66 1.12
CA ASP A 122 2.77 21.95 0.82
C ASP A 122 1.23 21.81 0.80
N MET A 123 0.70 20.71 0.27
CA MET A 123 -0.72 20.38 0.32
C MET A 123 -1.24 20.23 1.76
N LEU A 124 -0.54 19.48 2.61
CA LEU A 124 -0.89 19.31 4.03
C LEU A 124 -0.82 20.66 4.78
N SER A 125 0.28 21.39 4.65
CA SER A 125 0.47 22.69 5.31
C SER A 125 -0.59 23.71 4.89
N LYS A 126 -0.98 23.74 3.61
CA LYS A 126 -2.07 24.62 3.14
C LYS A 126 -3.43 24.24 3.73
N ALA A 127 -3.70 22.96 3.93
CA ALA A 127 -4.93 22.51 4.57
C ALA A 127 -4.94 22.88 6.07
N GLU A 128 -3.81 22.68 6.76
CA GLU A 128 -3.60 23.08 8.16
C GLU A 128 -3.75 24.60 8.34
N GLU A 129 -3.10 25.41 7.49
CA GLU A 129 -3.21 26.88 7.54
C GLU A 129 -4.62 27.39 7.25
N LYS A 130 -5.39 26.65 6.44
CA LYS A 130 -6.76 27.03 6.08
C LYS A 130 -7.73 26.78 7.24
N ASP A 131 -7.67 25.58 7.82
CA ASP A 131 -8.52 25.16 8.94
C ASP A 131 -7.98 23.86 9.56
N GLU A 132 -7.07 23.99 10.53
CA GLU A 132 -6.41 22.87 11.19
C GLU A 132 -7.40 21.93 11.89
N GLU A 133 -8.36 22.48 12.63
CA GLU A 133 -9.37 21.69 13.35
C GLU A 133 -10.22 20.88 12.37
N ALA A 134 -10.70 21.50 11.29
CA ALA A 134 -11.49 20.80 10.28
C ALA A 134 -10.68 19.72 9.53
N LEU A 135 -9.37 19.93 9.30
CA LEU A 135 -8.51 18.93 8.70
C LEU A 135 -8.39 17.69 9.61
N TYR A 136 -8.02 17.89 10.87
CA TYR A 136 -7.81 16.77 11.79
C TYR A 136 -9.13 16.06 12.12
N ASP A 137 -10.24 16.77 12.32
CA ASP A 137 -11.56 16.14 12.47
C ASP A 137 -11.93 15.27 11.26
N PHE A 138 -11.60 15.74 10.05
CA PHE A 138 -11.83 14.98 8.83
C PHE A 138 -10.93 13.73 8.77
N LEU A 139 -9.62 13.88 8.99
CA LEU A 139 -8.68 12.75 8.91
C LEU A 139 -8.94 11.72 10.02
N ASP A 140 -9.15 12.15 11.28
CA ASP A 140 -9.43 11.27 12.42
C ASP A 140 -10.69 10.42 12.20
N LYS A 141 -11.70 10.97 11.51
CA LYS A 141 -12.89 10.21 11.12
C LYS A 141 -12.55 9.09 10.15
N HIS A 142 -11.72 9.34 9.14
CA HIS A 142 -11.35 8.36 8.11
C HIS A 142 -10.32 7.35 8.62
N ASP A 143 -9.44 7.77 9.52
CA ASP A 143 -8.53 6.91 10.27
C ASP A 143 -9.32 5.93 11.12
N ARG A 144 -10.29 6.41 11.91
CA ARG A 144 -11.17 5.55 12.70
C ARG A 144 -11.96 4.56 11.84
N PHE A 145 -12.48 5.03 10.70
CA PHE A 145 -13.17 4.14 9.77
C PHE A 145 -12.23 3.05 9.24
N PHE A 146 -10.97 3.39 8.93
CA PHE A 146 -9.98 2.40 8.54
C PHE A 146 -9.74 1.38 9.67
N TYR A 147 -9.47 1.82 10.91
CA TYR A 147 -9.23 0.91 12.04
C TYR A 147 -10.40 -0.04 12.32
N GLU A 148 -11.64 0.41 12.10
CA GLU A 148 -12.83 -0.42 12.28
C GLU A 148 -13.04 -1.44 11.14
N ASN A 149 -12.29 -1.32 10.03
CA ASN A 149 -12.51 -2.07 8.78
C ASN A 149 -11.21 -2.67 8.20
N GLU A 150 -10.08 -2.61 8.90
CA GLU A 150 -8.76 -3.06 8.43
C GLU A 150 -8.60 -4.59 8.40
N ASP A 151 -9.58 -5.33 8.94
CA ASP A 151 -9.61 -6.79 8.85
C ASP A 151 -10.09 -7.25 7.46
N PHE A 152 -9.16 -7.21 6.50
CA PHE A 152 -9.37 -7.68 5.12
C PHE A 152 -8.42 -8.82 4.72
N GLY A 153 -7.74 -9.45 5.70
CA GLY A 153 -6.77 -10.53 5.46
C GLY A 153 -7.36 -11.69 4.64
N ASP A 154 -8.56 -12.14 5.00
CA ASP A 154 -9.27 -13.23 4.30
C ASP A 154 -9.48 -12.93 2.81
N LYS A 155 -9.80 -11.68 2.45
CA LYS A 155 -9.99 -11.27 1.05
C LYS A 155 -8.69 -11.36 0.25
N LEU A 156 -7.56 -10.98 0.87
CA LEU A 156 -6.24 -11.09 0.23
C LEU A 156 -5.87 -12.56 0.02
N ILE A 157 -6.05 -13.38 1.06
CA ILE A 157 -5.77 -14.81 1.04
C ILE A 157 -6.61 -15.49 -0.05
N ASP A 158 -7.92 -15.23 -0.09
CA ASP A 158 -8.82 -15.78 -1.10
C ASP A 158 -8.42 -15.38 -2.52
N TYR A 159 -8.05 -14.12 -2.74
CA TYR A 159 -7.60 -13.68 -4.05
C TYR A 159 -6.31 -14.39 -4.47
N ILE A 160 -5.31 -14.48 -3.58
CA ILE A 160 -4.03 -15.13 -3.87
C ILE A 160 -4.22 -16.62 -4.14
N LYS A 161 -5.04 -17.32 -3.35
CA LYS A 161 -5.37 -18.75 -3.56
C LYS A 161 -5.96 -19.00 -4.95
N ASN A 162 -6.80 -18.08 -5.44
CA ASN A 162 -7.44 -18.18 -6.75
C ASN A 162 -6.54 -17.72 -7.92
N ASN A 163 -5.46 -16.98 -7.64
CA ASN A 163 -4.57 -16.40 -8.65
C ASN A 163 -3.08 -16.57 -8.30
N PRO A 164 -2.61 -17.76 -7.89
CA PRO A 164 -1.25 -17.94 -7.34
C PRO A 164 -0.14 -17.60 -8.36
N GLU A 165 -0.41 -17.76 -9.65
CA GLU A 165 0.52 -17.40 -10.73
C GLU A 165 0.85 -15.89 -10.77
N LYS A 166 0.02 -15.04 -10.16
CA LYS A 166 0.24 -13.60 -10.07
C LYS A 166 1.22 -13.20 -8.96
N PHE A 167 1.51 -14.10 -8.04
CA PHE A 167 2.29 -13.81 -6.83
C PHE A 167 3.62 -14.56 -6.78
N VAL A 168 4.04 -15.16 -7.89
CA VAL A 168 5.31 -15.91 -7.94
C VAL A 168 6.53 -14.98 -7.86
N PHE A 169 7.56 -15.44 -7.18
CA PHE A 169 8.87 -14.79 -7.15
C PHE A 169 9.96 -15.85 -6.97
N VAL A 170 10.82 -16.01 -7.99
CA VAL A 170 11.98 -16.90 -7.94
C VAL A 170 13.22 -16.08 -8.20
N GLY A 171 14.04 -15.90 -7.17
CA GLY A 171 15.20 -15.03 -7.25
C GLY A 171 15.83 -14.74 -5.91
N SER A 172 16.59 -13.65 -5.85
CA SER A 172 17.24 -13.20 -4.63
C SER A 172 17.10 -11.70 -4.45
N TYR A 173 16.93 -11.25 -3.22
CA TYR A 173 16.89 -9.85 -2.83
C TYR A 173 17.78 -9.60 -1.61
N LYS A 174 18.06 -8.33 -1.35
CA LYS A 174 18.83 -7.91 -0.18
C LYS A 174 17.89 -7.24 0.81
N THR A 175 18.13 -7.52 2.08
CA THR A 175 17.49 -6.88 3.24
C THR A 175 18.55 -6.11 4.01
N ASP A 176 18.17 -5.07 4.77
CA ASP A 176 19.12 -4.23 5.51
C ASP A 176 19.79 -4.95 6.70
#